data_AF-A0A818QG00-F1
#
_entry.id   AF-A0A818QG00-F1
#
_cell.length_a   1.000
_cell.length_b   1.000
_cell.length_c   1.000
_cell.angle_alpha   90.00
_cell.angle_beta   90.00
_cell.angle_gamma   90.00
#
_symmetry.space_group_name_H-M   'P 1'
#
loop_
_entity.id
_entity.type
_entity.pdbx_description
1 polymer ?
#
loop_
_entity_poly.entity_id
_entity_poly.type
_entity_poly.pdbx_seq_one_letter_code
_entity_poly.pdbx_strand_id
1 'polypeptide(L)'
;MDLNDSYLKIEFVFAGISLWTNRVTSPVTYENVRGTPYNVSYDPRAITINGVRTMLISGAIHYPRSTPGMWPYIMKMAKNQGLNTVQTYVFW
;
A
#
# COMPACT_ATOMS: atom_id res chain seq x y z
N MET A 1 -12.52 4.55 16.83
CA MET A 1 -11.89 5.75 16.28
C MET A 1 -11.82 5.54 14.78
N ASP A 2 -12.84 6.04 14.10
CA ASP A 2 -13.06 5.82 12.68
C ASP A 2 -11.95 6.51 11.87
N LEU A 3 -11.25 5.74 11.03
CA LEU A 3 -10.15 6.21 10.19
C LEU A 3 -10.62 6.95 8.93
N ASN A 4 -11.87 7.44 8.89
CA ASN A 4 -12.46 8.04 7.71
C ASN A 4 -12.14 9.54 7.51
N ASP A 5 -11.36 10.16 8.39
CA ASP A 5 -11.17 11.62 8.39
C ASP A 5 -9.77 12.12 7.96
N SER A 6 -8.92 11.30 7.34
CA SER A 6 -7.63 11.79 6.84
C SER A 6 -7.67 12.27 5.37
N TYR A 7 -8.63 13.12 5.03
CA TYR A 7 -8.67 13.83 3.74
C TYR A 7 -8.42 15.33 3.95
N LEU A 8 -7.30 15.85 3.47
CA LEU A 8 -7.15 17.28 3.22
C LEU A 8 -8.00 17.64 1.98
N LYS A 9 -9.20 18.18 2.21
CA LYS A 9 -9.95 18.91 1.19
C LYS A 9 -9.43 20.34 1.16
N ILE A 10 -8.71 20.71 0.10
CA ILE A 10 -8.31 22.11 -0.15
C ILE A 10 -9.19 22.61 -1.30
N GLU A 11 -10.13 23.50 -0.99
CA GLU A 11 -10.98 24.15 -1.98
C GLU A 11 -10.39 25.51 -2.36
N PHE A 12 -10.05 25.70 -3.64
CA PHE A 12 -9.81 27.02 -4.22
C PHE A 12 -10.96 27.32 -5.20
N VAL A 13 -11.86 28.22 -4.81
CA VAL A 13 -12.98 28.65 -5.65
C VAL A 13 -12.54 29.86 -6.47
N PHE A 14 -12.34 29.67 -7.78
CA PHE A 14 -12.33 30.76 -8.75
C PHE A 14 -13.14 30.36 -9.99
N ALA A 15 -14.19 31.13 -10.28
CA ALA A 15 -14.92 31.16 -11.56
C ALA A 15 -15.54 29.84 -12.09
N GLY A 16 -16.34 29.15 -11.26
CA GLY A 16 -17.49 28.37 -11.76
C GLY A 16 -17.23 27.09 -12.56
N ILE A 17 -15.98 26.65 -12.72
CA ILE A 17 -15.66 25.35 -13.34
C ILE A 17 -15.02 24.46 -12.27
N SER A 18 -15.77 23.48 -11.77
CA SER A 18 -15.26 22.46 -10.86
C SER A 18 -14.41 21.45 -11.64
N LEU A 19 -13.13 21.74 -11.85
CA LEU A 19 -12.14 20.75 -12.33
C LEU A 19 -11.72 19.87 -11.15
N TRP A 20 -12.41 18.75 -10.94
CA TRP A 20 -11.97 17.73 -10.00
C TRP A 20 -10.67 17.10 -10.49
N THR A 21 -9.52 17.55 -9.98
CA THR A 21 -8.27 16.78 -10.06
C THR A 21 -7.85 16.37 -8.66
N ASN A 22 -8.49 15.33 -8.15
CA ASN A 22 -8.08 14.69 -6.90
C ASN A 22 -6.78 13.91 -7.13
N ARG A 23 -5.62 14.56 -7.07
CA ARG A 23 -4.36 13.84 -6.86
C ARG A 23 -3.91 14.04 -5.42
N VAL A 24 -4.62 13.39 -4.51
CA VAL A 24 -4.06 13.07 -3.18
C VAL A 24 -3.14 11.86 -3.38
N THR A 25 -1.84 12.06 -3.23
CA THR A 25 -0.83 11.00 -3.29
C THR A 25 -0.75 10.26 -1.96
N SER A 26 -1.83 9.58 -1.56
CA SER A 26 -1.77 8.66 -0.41
C SER A 26 -0.92 7.45 -0.78
N PRO A 27 -0.16 6.87 0.18
CA PRO A 27 0.50 5.59 -0.04
C PRO A 27 -0.51 4.56 -0.52
N VAL A 28 -0.15 3.77 -1.52
CA VAL A 28 -1.02 2.70 -2.02
C VAL A 28 -1.26 1.70 -0.89
N THR A 29 -2.53 1.46 -0.57
CA THR A 29 -2.96 0.49 0.44
C THR A 29 -3.48 -0.79 -0.22
N TYR A 30 -3.55 -1.86 0.55
CA TYR A 30 -4.13 -3.13 0.11
C TYR A 30 -5.54 -2.97 -0.46
N GLU A 31 -6.40 -2.17 0.18
CA GLU A 31 -7.78 -1.95 -0.27
C GLU A 31 -7.84 -1.22 -1.62
N ASN A 32 -6.81 -0.48 -2.01
CA ASN A 32 -6.76 0.19 -3.31
C ASN A 32 -6.50 -0.79 -4.47
N VAL A 33 -5.90 -1.95 -4.19
CA VAL A 33 -5.39 -2.87 -5.22
C VAL A 33 -5.95 -4.30 -5.10
N ARG A 34 -6.69 -4.61 -4.03
CA ARG A 34 -7.23 -5.95 -3.82
C ARG A 34 -8.30 -6.28 -4.87
N GLY A 35 -8.12 -7.41 -5.55
CA GLY A 35 -9.14 -7.97 -6.45
C GLY A 35 -9.26 -7.27 -7.81
N THR A 36 -8.44 -6.26 -8.06
CA THR A 36 -8.35 -5.55 -9.34
C THR A 36 -6.93 -5.69 -9.90
N PRO A 37 -6.76 -5.84 -11.22
CA PRO A 37 -5.44 -5.74 -11.84
C PRO A 37 -4.83 -4.35 -11.55
N TYR A 38 -3.55 -4.32 -11.18
CA TYR A 38 -2.80 -3.09 -10.98
C TYR A 38 -1.49 -3.14 -11.76
N ASN A 39 -1.04 -1.98 -12.25
CA ASN A 39 0.22 -1.84 -12.94
C ASN A 39 1.34 -1.61 -11.92
N VAL A 40 2.36 -2.46 -11.95
CA VAL A 40 3.61 -2.26 -11.21
C VAL A 40 4.68 -1.85 -12.21
N SER A 41 5.32 -0.71 -11.96
CA SER A 41 6.40 -0.18 -12.77
C SER A 41 7.44 0.47 -11.86
N TYR A 42 8.42 1.15 -12.44
CA TYR A 42 9.44 1.89 -11.69
C TYR A 42 9.89 3.11 -12.48
N ASP A 43 10.43 4.08 -11.76
CA ASP A 43 11.19 5.19 -12.32
C ASP A 43 12.62 5.17 -11.71
N PRO A 44 13.52 6.11 -12.04
CA PRO A 44 14.88 6.08 -11.53
C PRO A 44 15.03 6.14 -10.00
N ARG A 45 13.96 6.43 -9.25
CA ARG A 45 14.00 6.65 -7.79
C ARG A 45 13.00 5.83 -6.99
N ALA A 46 12.01 5.23 -7.63
CA ALA A 46 10.96 4.53 -6.90
C ALA A 46 10.26 3.44 -7.73
N ILE A 47 9.74 2.44 -7.03
CA ILE A 47 8.69 1.57 -7.55
C ILE A 47 7.39 2.38 -7.60
N THR A 48 6.58 2.14 -8.62
CA THR A 48 5.26 2.74 -8.78
C THR A 48 4.20 1.66 -8.86
N ILE A 49 3.07 1.88 -8.18
CA ILE A 49 1.88 1.03 -8.25
C ILE A 49 0.74 1.93 -8.73
N ASN A 50 0.16 1.61 -9.90
CA ASN A 50 -0.81 2.46 -10.60
C ASN A 50 -0.34 3.92 -10.76
N GLY A 51 0.95 4.11 -11.07
CA GLY A 51 1.56 5.43 -11.24
C GLY A 51 1.85 6.19 -9.93
N VAL A 52 1.52 5.62 -8.76
CA VAL A 52 1.83 6.21 -7.46
C VAL A 52 3.17 5.66 -6.96
N ARG A 53 4.15 6.54 -6.75
CA ARG A 53 5.44 6.18 -6.13
C ARG A 53 5.21 5.57 -4.75
N THR A 54 5.68 4.35 -4.56
CA THR A 54 5.46 3.57 -3.34
C THR A 54 6.79 3.13 -2.76
N MET A 55 7.03 3.47 -1.49
CA MET A 55 8.18 2.97 -0.74
C MET A 55 7.84 1.58 -0.18
N LEU A 56 8.59 0.56 -0.59
CA LEU A 56 8.42 -0.79 -0.07
C LEU A 56 9.28 -0.96 1.19
N ILE A 57 8.63 -1.22 2.32
CA ILE A 57 9.26 -1.56 3.60
C ILE A 57 8.96 -3.04 3.83
N SER A 58 9.97 -3.87 3.56
CA SER A 58 9.83 -5.33 3.47
C SER A 58 10.49 -6.06 4.64
N GLY A 59 9.88 -7.18 5.05
CA GLY A 59 10.49 -8.16 5.95
C GLY A 59 10.46 -9.56 5.34
N ALA A 60 11.52 -10.34 5.60
CA ALA A 60 11.62 -11.72 5.15
C ALA A 60 10.86 -12.66 6.09
N ILE A 61 9.85 -13.37 5.56
CA ILE A 61 9.09 -14.40 6.28
C ILE A 61 9.16 -15.68 5.45
N HIS A 62 9.82 -16.71 5.96
CA HIS A 62 9.91 -18.00 5.27
C HIS A 62 8.84 -18.93 5.82
N TYR A 63 7.79 -19.20 5.04
CA TYR A 63 6.65 -19.98 5.50
C TYR A 63 7.02 -21.35 6.12
N PRO A 64 8.05 -22.11 5.69
CA PRO A 64 8.38 -23.40 6.30
C PRO A 64 9.03 -23.29 7.69
N ARG A 65 9.49 -22.11 8.08
CA ARG A 65 10.07 -21.87 9.42
C ARG A 65 9.01 -21.55 10.48
N SER A 66 7.74 -21.64 10.13
CA SER A 66 6.60 -21.42 11.01
C SER A 66 5.45 -22.36 10.63
N THR A 67 4.58 -22.70 11.58
CA THR A 67 3.41 -23.53 11.27
C THR A 67 2.31 -22.69 10.61
N PRO A 68 1.42 -23.29 9.79
CA PRO A 68 0.28 -22.57 9.21
C PRO A 68 -0.59 -21.85 10.22
N GLY A 69 -0.75 -22.41 11.43
CA GLY A 69 -1.48 -21.78 12.53
C GLY A 69 -0.85 -20.48 13.05
N MET A 70 0.46 -20.29 12.87
CA MET A 70 1.17 -19.07 13.28
C MET A 70 1.10 -17.95 12.24
N TRP A 71 0.87 -18.26 10.95
CA TRP A 71 0.95 -17.26 9.88
C TRP A 71 0.04 -16.03 10.09
N PRO A 72 -1.23 -16.16 10.51
CA PRO A 72 -2.08 -14.99 10.75
C PRO A 72 -1.50 -14.05 11.81
N TYR A 73 -0.91 -14.61 12.87
CA TYR A 73 -0.24 -13.84 13.92
C TYR A 73 1.01 -13.13 13.40
N ILE A 74 1.87 -13.84 12.65
CA ILE A 74 3.11 -13.28 12.09
C ILE A 74 2.79 -12.14 11.11
N MET A 75 1.80 -12.32 10.22
CA MET A 75 1.38 -11.28 9.27
C MET A 75 0.79 -10.06 9.98
N LYS A 76 0.00 -10.27 11.04
CA LYS A 76 -0.51 -9.17 11.87
C LYS A 76 0.62 -8.41 12.56
N MET A 77 1.60 -9.12 13.13
CA MET A 77 2.78 -8.51 13.75
C MET A 77 3.60 -7.71 12.74
N ALA A 78 3.89 -8.26 11.55
CA ALA A 78 4.59 -7.55 10.49
C ALA A 78 3.91 -6.23 10.12
N LYS A 79 2.58 -6.26 9.89
CA LYS A 79 1.79 -5.07 9.58
C LYS A 79 1.80 -4.05 10.73
N ASN A 80 1.64 -4.50 11.98
CA ASN A 80 1.67 -3.64 13.16
C ASN A 80 3.03 -2.96 13.38
N GLN A 81 4.11 -3.61 12.91
CA GLN A 81 5.48 -3.06 12.94
C GLN A 81 5.79 -2.16 11.73
N GLY A 82 4.80 -1.87 10.88
CA GLY A 82 4.94 -0.94 9.77
C GLY A 82 5.44 -1.55 8.46
N LEU A 83 5.58 -2.87 8.38
CA LEU A 83 5.87 -3.53 7.10
C LEU A 83 4.65 -3.44 6.18
N ASN A 84 4.89 -3.05 4.93
CA ASN A 84 3.87 -3.02 3.88
C ASN A 84 4.10 -4.09 2.80
N THR A 85 5.23 -4.78 2.87
CA THR A 85 5.63 -5.82 1.91
C THR A 85 6.22 -7.00 2.66
N VAL A 86 6.03 -8.22 2.13
CA VAL A 86 6.66 -9.44 2.63
C VAL A 86 7.49 -10.06 1.52
N GLN A 87 8.69 -10.49 1.86
CA GLN A 87 9.51 -11.34 1.00
C GLN A 87 9.49 -12.77 1.54
N THR A 88 9.31 -13.76 0.66
CA THR A 88 9.33 -15.19 1.02
C THR A 88 10.10 -15.97 -0.05
N TYR A 89 10.79 -17.02 0.36
CA TYR A 89 11.31 -18.04 -0.56
C TYR A 89 10.29 -19.15 -0.77
N VAL A 90 10.39 -19.80 -1.93
CA VAL A 90 9.79 -21.11 -2.20
C VAL A 90 10.94 -22.11 -2.24
N PHE A 91 10.85 -23.13 -1.40
CA PHE A 91 11.84 -24.19 -1.34
C PHE A 91 11.44 -25.29 -2.32
N TRP A 92 12.41 -25.79 -3.08
CA TRP A 92 12.27 -26.90 -4.02
C TRP A 92 12.25 -28.23 -3.26
#